data_AF-A0A9N8E144-F1
#
_entry.id   AF-A0A9N8E144-F1
#
_cell.length_a   1.000
_cell.length_b   1.000
_cell.length_c   1.000
_cell.angle_alpha   90.00
_cell.angle_beta   90.00
_cell.angle_gamma   90.00
#
_symmetry.space_group_name_H-M   'P 1'
#
loop_
_entity.id
_entity.type
_entity.pdbx_description
1 polymer ?
#
loop_
_entity_poly.entity_id
_entity_poly.type
_entity_poly.pdbx_seq_one_letter_code
_entity_poly.pdbx_strand_id
1 'polypeptide(L)'
;MSYSLHPILLAACLVLLLFVTSTHGFQSPAAATTTNNKRALWMSETETPPPSSKSGYVPKWKKKKTLADEGDGMDFKDKGIKGTINVVFQQGDETKSTMAMPGQPLRDVATQAGQFIKYGCGKGECGTCEAMCDGKWIRPCKDVVPVGQDEIVVTVKEIASKTTSSGTFFSVKSFFMGFYNNLLGMVGFVKYRRNAKENWNERQEYEDLIRQKTEEKKRLRKLQKQAAKANGSNNDTNGSLSP
;
A
#
# COMPACT_ATOMS: atom_id res chain seq x y z
N MET A 1 -1.39 8.43 -71.49
CA MET A 1 -2.44 7.76 -70.69
C MET A 1 -1.96 7.73 -69.25
N SER A 2 -2.38 8.73 -68.47
CA SER A 2 -1.88 8.98 -67.13
C SER A 2 -3.09 8.97 -66.19
N TYR A 3 -3.34 7.84 -65.53
CA TYR A 3 -4.47 7.66 -64.63
C TYR A 3 -3.98 7.36 -63.21
N SER A 4 -4.08 8.38 -62.36
CA SER A 4 -4.87 8.35 -61.11
C SER A 4 -4.73 7.14 -60.17
N LEU A 5 -3.55 6.96 -59.54
CA LEU A 5 -3.41 6.13 -58.32
C LEU A 5 -3.46 6.94 -57.00
N HIS A 6 -3.45 8.27 -57.06
CA HIS A 6 -3.37 9.11 -55.85
C HIS A 6 -4.63 9.21 -54.96
N PRO A 7 -5.87 9.15 -55.45
CA PRO A 7 -7.03 9.41 -54.58
C PRO A 7 -7.36 8.22 -53.65
N ILE A 8 -7.00 7.00 -54.03
CA ILE A 8 -7.30 5.79 -53.24
C ILE A 8 -6.41 5.71 -52.00
N LEU A 9 -5.13 6.13 -52.12
CA LEU A 9 -4.18 6.12 -51.00
C LEU A 9 -4.52 7.20 -49.95
N LEU A 10 -5.01 8.36 -50.40
CA LEU A 10 -5.43 9.46 -49.52
C LEU A 10 -6.71 9.15 -48.75
N ALA A 11 -7.67 8.44 -49.37
CA ALA A 11 -8.89 8.00 -48.70
C ALA A 11 -8.61 6.93 -47.62
N ALA A 12 -7.65 6.02 -47.87
CA ALA A 12 -7.28 4.98 -46.89
C ALA A 12 -6.61 5.56 -45.63
N CYS A 13 -5.76 6.60 -45.78
CA CYS A 13 -5.13 7.27 -44.63
C CYS A 13 -6.14 8.04 -43.76
N LEU A 14 -7.21 8.59 -44.34
CA LEU A 14 -8.19 9.40 -43.61
C LEU A 14 -9.15 8.54 -42.77
N VAL A 15 -9.47 7.32 -43.21
CA VAL A 15 -10.25 6.35 -42.43
C VAL A 15 -9.45 5.82 -41.23
N LEU A 16 -8.11 5.69 -41.35
CA LEU A 16 -7.27 5.15 -40.28
C LEU A 16 -7.03 6.17 -39.14
N LEU A 17 -7.14 7.47 -39.41
CA LEU A 17 -7.05 8.53 -38.40
C LEU A 17 -8.32 8.70 -37.54
N LEU A 18 -9.48 8.21 -37.99
CA LEU A 18 -10.75 8.37 -37.26
C LEU A 18 -10.99 7.31 -36.18
N PHE A 19 -10.17 6.25 -36.09
CA PHE A 19 -10.31 5.20 -35.07
C PHE A 19 -9.44 5.36 -33.83
N VAL A 20 -8.64 6.43 -33.71
CA VAL A 20 -7.66 6.59 -32.60
C VAL A 20 -8.18 7.45 -31.44
N THR A 21 -9.39 8.02 -31.52
CA THR A 21 -9.91 8.99 -30.53
C THR A 21 -11.08 8.44 -29.71
N SER A 22 -10.88 7.37 -28.93
CA SER A 22 -11.82 7.04 -27.84
C SER A 22 -11.20 6.13 -26.77
N THR A 23 -10.24 6.66 -26.02
CA THR A 23 -9.84 6.09 -24.71
C THR A 23 -10.13 7.09 -23.61
N HIS A 24 -11.41 7.31 -23.32
CA HIS A 24 -11.80 7.86 -22.03
C HIS A 24 -11.54 6.78 -20.97
N GLY A 25 -10.46 6.99 -20.21
CA GLY A 25 -10.07 6.15 -19.09
C GLY A 25 -11.18 6.08 -18.05
N PHE A 26 -11.66 4.87 -17.81
CA PHE A 26 -12.54 4.53 -16.71
C PHE A 26 -11.75 4.69 -15.41
N GLN A 27 -11.92 5.83 -14.75
CA GLN A 27 -11.28 6.14 -13.48
C GLN A 27 -12.10 5.46 -12.37
N SER A 28 -11.62 4.30 -11.90
CA SER A 28 -12.22 3.62 -10.75
C SER A 28 -12.07 4.48 -9.49
N PRO A 29 -13.15 4.91 -8.82
CA PRO A 29 -13.03 5.44 -7.48
C PRO A 29 -12.71 4.27 -6.54
N ALA A 30 -11.46 4.22 -6.07
CA ALA A 30 -11.10 3.38 -4.94
C ALA A 30 -11.84 3.93 -3.71
N ALA A 31 -12.98 3.32 -3.38
CA ALA A 31 -13.65 3.48 -2.11
C ALA A 31 -12.72 2.91 -1.02
N ALA A 32 -11.91 3.77 -0.42
CA ALA A 32 -11.24 3.49 0.83
C ALA A 32 -12.31 3.44 1.93
N THR A 33 -12.89 2.26 2.16
CA THR A 33 -13.69 1.98 3.34
C THR A 33 -12.76 1.95 4.55
N THR A 34 -12.48 3.10 5.13
CA THR A 34 -11.95 3.20 6.48
C THR A 34 -13.05 2.71 7.42
N THR A 35 -13.01 1.43 7.77
CA THR A 35 -13.76 0.87 8.90
C THR A 35 -13.17 1.47 10.18
N ASN A 36 -13.67 2.65 10.53
CA ASN A 36 -13.41 3.30 11.79
C ASN A 36 -14.14 2.48 12.87
N ASN A 37 -13.44 1.46 13.38
CA ASN A 37 -13.90 0.60 14.46
C ASN A 37 -13.91 1.42 15.75
N LYS A 38 -14.93 2.27 15.90
CA LYS A 38 -15.29 2.92 17.15
C LYS A 38 -15.79 1.81 18.09
N ARG A 39 -14.84 1.18 18.79
CA ARG A 39 -15.13 0.54 20.07
C ARG A 39 -15.70 1.64 20.98
N ALA A 40 -17.02 1.65 21.10
CA ALA A 40 -17.71 2.33 22.18
C ALA A 40 -17.27 1.66 23.48
N LEU A 41 -16.21 2.20 24.09
CA LEU A 41 -15.95 1.96 25.50
C LEU A 41 -17.06 2.67 26.26
N TRP A 42 -18.03 1.91 26.75
CA TRP A 42 -18.89 2.33 27.83
C TRP A 42 -18.04 2.45 29.10
N MET A 43 -17.44 3.63 29.30
CA MET A 43 -16.95 4.01 30.62
C MET A 43 -18.07 4.76 31.32
N SER A 44 -18.62 4.16 32.37
CA SER A 44 -19.50 4.84 33.31
C SER A 44 -18.70 5.95 34.00
N GLU A 45 -18.95 7.20 33.58
CA GLU A 45 -18.60 8.39 34.35
C GLU A 45 -19.46 8.41 35.62
N THR A 46 -18.88 7.94 36.72
CA THR A 46 -19.28 8.41 38.04
C THR A 46 -18.51 9.71 38.27
N GLU A 47 -19.14 10.84 37.96
CA GLU A 47 -18.58 12.16 38.22
C GLU A 47 -18.43 12.38 39.73
N THR A 48 -17.26 12.09 40.28
CA THR A 48 -16.82 12.72 41.52
C THR A 48 -16.09 14.02 41.15
N PRO A 49 -16.54 15.19 41.64
CA PRO A 49 -15.85 16.45 41.37
C PRO A 49 -14.41 16.41 41.92
N PRO A 50 -13.44 16.99 41.20
CA PRO A 50 -12.05 17.01 41.66
C PRO A 50 -11.96 17.78 42.99
N PRO A 51 -11.24 17.25 43.99
CA PRO A 51 -11.07 17.94 45.26
C PRO A 51 -10.41 19.30 45.02
N SER A 52 -11.12 20.37 45.40
CA SER A 52 -10.67 21.76 45.36
C SER A 52 -9.20 21.88 45.77
N SER A 53 -8.39 22.48 44.89
CA SER A 53 -6.98 22.75 45.10
C SER A 53 -6.74 23.45 46.43
N LYS A 54 -6.13 22.76 47.40
CA LYS A 54 -5.52 23.41 48.56
C LYS A 54 -4.42 24.35 48.02
N SER A 55 -4.62 25.65 48.17
CA SER A 55 -3.62 26.68 47.87
C SER A 55 -2.33 26.34 48.61
N GLY A 56 -1.26 26.01 47.89
CA GLY A 56 0.07 25.72 48.45
C GLY A 56 0.68 24.35 48.12
N TYR A 57 -0.02 23.47 47.40
CA TYR A 57 0.60 22.21 46.94
C TYR A 57 1.51 22.46 45.73
N VAL A 58 2.82 22.59 45.98
CA VAL A 58 3.84 22.50 44.93
C VAL A 58 4.06 21.03 44.61
N PRO A 59 3.67 20.55 43.41
CA PRO A 59 3.74 19.14 43.07
C PRO A 59 5.19 18.67 43.06
N LYS A 60 5.42 17.41 43.49
CA LYS A 60 6.75 16.82 43.69
C LYS A 60 7.68 16.92 42.45
N TRP A 61 7.14 16.95 41.24
CA TRP A 61 7.92 17.14 40.01
C TRP A 61 8.57 18.52 39.91
N LYS A 62 8.00 19.53 40.55
CA LYS A 62 8.53 20.91 40.60
C LYS A 62 9.58 21.10 41.71
N LYS A 63 9.70 20.14 42.65
CA LYS A 63 10.69 20.17 43.74
C LYS A 63 11.98 19.42 43.41
N LYS A 64 11.99 18.60 42.35
CA LYS A 64 13.22 18.04 41.82
C LYS A 64 13.84 19.13 40.96
N LYS A 65 14.97 19.70 41.39
CA LYS A 65 15.80 20.55 40.53
C LYS A 65 15.98 19.82 39.21
N THR A 66 15.53 20.42 38.13
CA THR A 66 15.77 19.83 36.82
C THR A 66 17.25 20.01 36.53
N LEU A 67 17.87 19.07 35.81
CA LEU A 67 19.29 19.16 35.45
C LEU A 67 19.64 20.48 34.74
N ALA A 68 18.63 21.17 34.17
CA ALA A 68 18.75 22.49 33.59
C ALA A 68 19.01 23.60 34.64
N ASP A 69 18.49 23.47 35.86
CA ASP A 69 18.67 24.46 36.94
C ASP A 69 20.02 24.31 37.67
N GLU A 70 20.69 23.16 37.54
CA GLU A 70 22.03 22.91 38.13
C GLU A 70 23.18 23.13 37.13
N GLY A 71 22.88 23.41 35.86
CA GLY A 71 23.84 23.46 34.77
C GLY A 71 24.22 24.85 34.24
N ASP A 72 23.87 25.92 34.95
CA ASP A 72 23.91 27.32 34.45
C ASP A 72 25.32 27.94 34.35
N GLY A 73 26.37 27.13 34.16
CA GLY A 73 27.75 27.62 34.14
C GLY A 73 28.78 26.72 33.45
N MET A 74 28.39 25.65 32.77
CA MET A 74 29.36 24.92 31.93
C MET A 74 29.44 25.58 30.56
N ASP A 75 30.47 26.38 30.35
CA ASP A 75 30.75 27.04 29.07
C ASP A 75 30.90 25.96 27.98
N PHE A 76 30.27 26.17 26.82
CA PHE A 76 30.28 25.23 25.69
C PHE A 76 31.70 24.91 25.21
N LYS A 77 32.65 25.80 25.52
CA LYS A 77 34.09 25.64 25.29
C LYS A 77 34.69 24.50 26.11
N ASP A 78 34.22 24.27 27.33
CA ASP A 78 34.81 23.28 28.25
C ASP A 78 34.40 21.84 27.89
N LYS A 79 33.30 21.67 27.14
CA LYS A 79 32.85 20.37 26.61
C LYS A 79 33.48 19.99 25.26
N GLY A 80 34.42 20.79 24.74
CA GLY A 80 35.08 20.50 23.47
C GLY A 80 34.13 20.51 22.27
N ILE A 81 32.98 21.19 22.37
CA ILE A 81 32.05 21.44 21.26
C ILE A 81 32.68 22.57 20.43
N LYS A 82 33.77 22.25 19.72
CA LYS A 82 34.42 23.16 18.80
C LYS A 82 33.52 23.33 17.57
N GLY A 83 32.85 24.48 17.51
CA GLY A 83 32.44 25.13 16.28
C GLY A 83 31.48 24.37 15.35
N THR A 84 31.08 25.06 14.30
CA THR A 84 30.47 24.48 13.12
C THR A 84 31.56 23.80 12.29
N ILE A 85 31.34 22.54 11.90
CA ILE A 85 32.23 21.74 11.07
C ILE A 85 31.81 21.89 9.60
N ASN A 86 32.77 22.04 8.68
CA ASN A 86 32.47 22.07 7.25
C ASN A 86 32.38 20.64 6.70
N VAL A 87 31.22 20.26 6.19
CA VAL A 87 30.96 18.94 5.60
C VAL A 87 30.86 19.09 4.10
N VAL A 88 31.76 18.42 3.37
CA VAL A 88 31.85 18.43 1.91
C VAL A 88 31.32 17.12 1.38
N PHE A 89 30.20 17.16 0.66
CA PHE A 89 29.64 16.01 -0.06
C PHE A 89 30.17 15.98 -1.48
N GLN A 90 30.78 14.87 -1.88
CA GLN A 90 31.24 14.60 -3.24
C GLN A 90 30.35 13.54 -3.87
N GLN A 91 29.76 13.84 -5.03
CA GLN A 91 29.02 12.88 -5.84
C GLN A 91 29.47 13.02 -7.30
N GLY A 92 30.38 12.15 -7.72
CA GLY A 92 31.05 12.28 -9.02
C GLY A 92 31.75 13.63 -9.13
N ASP A 93 31.39 14.41 -10.14
CA ASP A 93 31.96 15.73 -10.40
C ASP A 93 31.28 16.87 -9.60
N GLU A 94 30.15 16.60 -8.95
CA GLU A 94 29.44 17.60 -8.14
C GLU A 94 29.94 17.60 -6.69
N THR A 95 30.35 18.77 -6.20
CA THR A 95 30.73 18.98 -4.80
C THR A 95 29.80 19.99 -4.15
N LYS A 96 29.17 19.61 -3.03
CA LYS A 96 28.28 20.48 -2.24
C LYS A 96 28.78 20.54 -0.81
N SER A 97 28.92 21.73 -0.24
CA SER A 97 29.40 21.91 1.13
C SER A 97 28.35 22.56 2.02
N THR A 98 28.35 22.19 3.30
CA THR A 98 27.48 22.77 4.34
C THR A 98 28.15 22.79 5.70
N MET A 99 27.81 23.80 6.50
CA MET A 99 28.19 23.88 7.90
C MET A 99 27.23 23.05 8.75
N ALA A 100 27.76 22.15 9.57
CA ALA A 100 27.01 21.29 10.48
C ALA A 100 27.53 21.38 11.91
N MET A 101 26.68 21.08 12.89
CA MET A 101 27.12 20.95 14.28
C MET A 101 27.60 19.52 14.56
N PRO A 102 28.66 19.33 15.39
CA PRO A 102 29.06 18.00 15.83
C PRO A 102 27.90 17.29 16.54
N GLY A 103 27.68 16.02 16.21
CA GLY A 103 26.55 15.24 16.72
C GLY A 103 25.24 15.39 15.94
N GLN A 104 25.16 16.31 14.96
CA GLN A 104 24.00 16.38 14.06
C GLN A 104 23.94 15.10 13.18
N PRO A 105 22.74 14.53 12.92
CA PRO A 105 22.62 13.36 12.06
C PRO A 105 23.01 13.71 10.62
N LEU A 106 23.86 12.88 10.00
CA LEU A 106 24.38 13.13 8.64
C LEU A 106 23.27 13.18 7.57
N ARG A 107 22.15 12.50 7.82
CA ARG A 107 20.95 12.58 6.97
C ARG A 107 20.41 14.00 6.81
N ASP A 108 20.32 14.74 7.91
CA ASP A 108 19.73 16.07 7.91
C ASP A 108 20.72 17.08 7.30
N VAL A 109 22.02 16.89 7.58
CA VAL A 109 23.10 17.67 6.97
C VAL A 109 23.14 17.48 5.45
N ALA A 110 23.02 16.23 4.95
CA ALA A 110 22.96 15.97 3.51
C ALA A 110 21.74 16.63 2.86
N THR A 111 20.58 16.59 3.54
CA THR A 111 19.36 17.25 3.06
C THR A 111 19.53 18.77 3.02
N GLN A 112 20.16 19.35 4.05
CA GLN A 112 20.51 20.77 4.12
C GLN A 112 21.47 21.19 2.99
N ALA A 113 22.39 20.30 2.60
CA ALA A 113 23.31 20.50 1.48
C ALA A 113 22.65 20.38 0.10
N GLY A 114 21.38 19.98 0.02
CA GLY A 114 20.75 19.64 -1.25
C GLY A 114 21.38 18.40 -1.89
N GLN A 115 21.99 17.53 -1.09
CA GLN A 115 22.59 16.28 -1.51
C GLN A 115 21.59 15.14 -1.37
N PHE A 116 21.22 14.53 -2.50
CA PHE A 116 20.20 13.48 -2.51
C PHE A 116 20.84 12.10 -2.26
N ILE A 117 20.63 11.56 -1.06
CA ILE A 117 21.03 10.19 -0.71
C ILE A 117 19.78 9.33 -0.64
N LYS A 118 19.78 8.17 -1.32
CA LYS A 118 18.64 7.25 -1.27
C LYS A 118 18.61 6.50 0.06
N TYR A 119 17.56 6.73 0.82
CA TYR A 119 17.31 6.00 2.07
C TYR A 119 16.30 4.87 1.83
N GLY A 120 16.62 3.66 2.25
CA GLY A 120 15.72 2.51 2.21
C GLY A 120 14.92 2.35 3.51
N CYS A 121 15.60 1.86 4.55
CA CYS A 121 14.95 1.55 5.84
C CYS A 121 15.09 2.65 6.92
N GLY A 122 16.03 3.58 6.79
CA GLY A 122 16.38 4.57 7.83
C GLY A 122 17.05 3.98 9.09
N LYS A 123 16.92 2.67 9.32
CA LYS A 123 17.54 1.93 10.44
C LYS A 123 18.94 1.41 10.11
N GLY A 124 19.53 1.80 8.99
CA GLY A 124 20.86 1.34 8.58
C GLY A 124 21.02 -0.18 8.48
N GLU A 125 19.96 -0.97 8.26
CA GLU A 125 20.03 -2.43 8.04
C GLU A 125 20.23 -2.76 6.56
N CYS A 126 19.62 -1.97 5.67
CA CYS A 126 19.54 -2.28 4.23
C CYS A 126 20.78 -1.91 3.41
N GLY A 127 21.75 -1.18 3.97
CA GLY A 127 22.96 -0.72 3.26
C GLY A 127 22.73 0.27 2.11
N THR A 128 21.48 0.64 1.78
CA THR A 128 21.18 1.52 0.63
C THR A 128 21.81 2.90 0.74
N CYS A 129 22.00 3.39 1.98
CA CYS A 129 22.50 4.73 2.26
C CYS A 129 24.04 4.82 2.34
N GLU A 130 24.79 3.75 2.07
CA GLU A 130 26.25 3.68 2.30
C GLU A 130 27.05 4.76 1.55
N ALA A 131 27.90 5.48 2.28
CA ALA A 131 28.79 6.52 1.79
C ALA A 131 30.18 6.38 2.42
N MET A 132 31.22 6.87 1.75
CA MET A 132 32.58 6.84 2.25
C MET A 132 32.89 8.19 2.91
N CYS A 133 33.27 8.18 4.17
CA CYS A 133 33.65 9.36 4.95
C CYS A 133 35.09 9.16 5.43
N ASP A 134 36.02 10.01 4.97
CA ASP A 134 37.46 9.92 5.30
C ASP A 134 38.05 8.50 5.16
N GLY A 135 37.65 7.78 4.10
CA GLY A 135 38.10 6.40 3.83
C GLY A 135 37.37 5.30 4.60
N LYS A 136 36.43 5.64 5.50
CA LYS A 136 35.58 4.67 6.20
C LYS A 136 34.17 4.61 5.59
N TRP A 137 33.68 3.41 5.32
CA TRP A 137 32.28 3.22 4.93
C TRP A 137 31.37 3.44 6.12
N ILE A 138 30.52 4.45 6.01
CA ILE A 138 29.54 4.84 7.03
C ILE A 138 28.13 4.75 6.46
N ARG A 139 27.13 4.75 7.36
CA ARG A 139 25.71 4.75 7.03
C ARG A 139 25.11 6.07 7.55
N PRO A 140 25.03 7.12 6.70
CA PRO A 140 24.51 8.45 7.04
C PRO A 140 23.10 8.45 7.64
N CYS A 141 22.32 7.38 7.42
CA CYS A 141 21.00 7.24 8.01
C CYS A 141 20.98 6.94 9.52
N LYS A 142 22.10 6.52 10.10
CA LYS A 142 22.28 6.30 11.56
C LYS A 142 23.44 7.08 12.15
N ASP A 143 24.48 7.33 11.35
CA ASP A 143 25.69 7.99 11.82
C ASP A 143 25.50 9.50 11.98
N VAL A 144 26.25 10.05 12.93
CA VAL A 144 26.28 11.47 13.28
C VAL A 144 27.61 12.08 12.84
N VAL A 145 27.65 13.40 12.71
CA VAL A 145 28.88 14.15 12.44
C VAL A 145 29.88 13.91 13.58
N PRO A 146 31.10 13.39 13.31
CA PRO A 146 32.11 13.15 14.33
C PRO A 146 32.58 14.45 15.00
N VAL A 147 33.01 14.33 16.26
CA VAL A 147 33.54 15.45 17.05
C VAL A 147 35.06 15.51 16.87
N GLY A 148 35.61 16.69 16.56
CA GLY A 148 37.06 16.93 16.59
C GLY A 148 37.75 17.03 15.22
N GLN A 149 37.01 16.99 14.12
CA GLN A 149 37.51 17.30 12.77
C GLN A 149 36.94 18.63 12.29
N ASP A 150 37.76 19.47 11.66
CA ASP A 150 37.33 20.78 11.14
C ASP A 150 36.68 20.67 9.75
N GLU A 151 37.09 19.66 8.97
CA GLU A 151 36.58 19.36 7.63
C GLU A 151 36.35 17.86 7.49
N ILE A 152 35.20 17.49 6.90
CA ILE A 152 34.81 16.09 6.67
C ILE A 152 34.42 15.93 5.21
N VAL A 153 35.03 14.98 4.52
CA VAL A 153 34.72 14.68 3.11
C VAL A 153 33.89 13.40 3.03
N VAL A 154 32.65 13.54 2.57
CA VAL A 154 31.69 12.43 2.38
C VAL A 154 31.51 12.17 0.89
N THR A 155 32.13 11.11 0.38
CA THR A 155 31.91 10.63 -0.99
C THR A 155 30.66 9.75 -1.02
N VAL A 156 29.60 10.27 -1.64
CA VAL A 156 28.35 9.55 -1.85
C VAL A 156 28.52 8.64 -3.05
N LYS A 157 28.14 7.37 -2.90
CA LYS A 157 28.11 6.44 -4.02
C LYS A 157 27.19 7.01 -5.10
N GLU A 158 27.75 7.26 -6.28
CA GLU A 158 26.95 7.65 -7.43
C GLU A 158 25.84 6.62 -7.62
N ILE A 159 24.60 7.10 -7.51
CA ILE A 159 23.48 6.35 -8.05
C ILE A 159 23.68 6.48 -9.55
N ALA A 160 24.49 5.59 -10.12
CA ALA A 160 24.43 5.28 -11.52
C ALA A 160 23.03 4.73 -11.74
N SER A 161 22.05 5.62 -11.85
CA SER A 161 20.89 5.33 -12.66
C SER A 161 21.53 4.99 -13.99
N LYS A 162 21.60 3.69 -14.31
CA LYS A 162 21.47 3.30 -15.69
C LYS A 162 20.11 3.87 -16.08
N THR A 163 20.11 5.14 -16.46
CA THR A 163 19.26 5.64 -17.51
C THR A 163 19.68 4.80 -18.71
N THR A 164 19.25 3.53 -18.73
CA THR A 164 18.86 2.87 -19.97
C THR A 164 17.98 3.90 -20.60
N SER A 165 18.57 4.64 -21.54
CA SER A 165 17.89 5.73 -22.20
C SER A 165 16.57 5.12 -22.64
N SER A 166 15.47 5.69 -22.18
CA SER A 166 14.14 5.31 -22.61
C SER A 166 13.91 5.65 -24.10
N GLY A 167 14.99 5.80 -24.89
CA GLY A 167 14.99 6.14 -26.30
C GLY A 167 14.78 4.96 -27.23
N THR A 168 14.70 3.71 -26.73
CA THR A 168 14.31 2.54 -27.54
C THR A 168 12.94 1.96 -27.17
N PHE A 169 12.07 2.77 -26.57
CA PHE A 169 10.65 2.40 -26.38
C PHE A 169 9.89 2.20 -27.71
N PHE A 170 10.47 2.61 -28.85
CA PHE A 170 9.97 2.34 -30.20
C PHE A 170 10.79 1.28 -30.96
N SER A 171 11.35 0.28 -30.27
CA SER A 171 11.80 -0.93 -30.96
C SER A 171 10.60 -1.70 -31.47
N VAL A 172 10.62 -2.13 -32.73
CA VAL A 172 9.62 -3.03 -33.34
C VAL A 172 9.35 -4.25 -32.44
N LYS A 173 10.36 -4.71 -31.67
CA LYS A 173 10.22 -5.80 -30.69
C LYS A 173 9.23 -5.46 -29.55
N SER A 174 9.19 -4.21 -29.09
CA SER A 174 8.28 -3.74 -28.04
C SER A 174 6.82 -3.69 -28.53
N PHE A 175 6.60 -3.37 -29.81
CA PHE A 175 5.26 -3.46 -30.42
C PHE A 175 4.75 -4.90 -30.49
N PHE A 176 5.59 -5.85 -30.93
CA PHE A 176 5.21 -7.26 -30.96
C PHE A 176 4.99 -7.83 -29.56
N MET A 177 5.82 -7.48 -28.58
CA MET A 177 5.65 -7.97 -27.21
C MET A 177 4.40 -7.37 -26.52
N GLY A 178 4.10 -6.09 -26.78
CA GLY A 178 2.87 -5.44 -26.31
C GLY A 178 1.61 -6.04 -26.94
N PHE A 179 1.64 -6.33 -28.24
CA PHE A 179 0.55 -7.00 -28.94
C PHE A 179 0.33 -8.42 -28.42
N TYR A 180 1.40 -9.19 -28.21
CA TYR A 180 1.30 -10.56 -27.71
C TYR A 180 0.70 -10.62 -26.30
N ASN A 181 1.03 -9.66 -25.42
CA ASN A 181 0.49 -9.62 -24.07
C ASN A 181 -1.00 -9.22 -24.03
N ASN A 182 -1.42 -8.31 -24.90
CA ASN A 182 -2.84 -7.93 -25.03
C ASN A 182 -3.68 -9.07 -25.65
N LEU A 183 -3.13 -9.76 -26.67
CA LEU A 183 -3.74 -10.91 -27.30
C LEU A 183 -3.86 -12.10 -26.34
N LEU A 184 -2.81 -12.40 -25.55
CA LEU A 184 -2.87 -13.43 -24.52
C LEU A 184 -3.93 -13.12 -23.46
N GLY A 185 -4.06 -11.85 -23.07
CA GLY A 185 -5.11 -11.39 -22.15
C GLY A 185 -6.51 -11.68 -22.68
N MET A 186 -6.78 -11.41 -23.96
CA MET A 186 -8.07 -11.75 -24.59
C MET A 186 -8.32 -13.25 -24.67
N VAL A 187 -7.32 -14.05 -25.06
CA VAL A 187 -7.47 -15.52 -25.14
C VAL A 187 -7.74 -16.10 -23.75
N GLY A 188 -7.04 -15.61 -22.73
CA GLY A 188 -7.29 -15.95 -21.33
C GLY A 188 -8.72 -15.62 -20.90
N PHE A 189 -9.23 -14.44 -21.28
CA PHE A 189 -10.58 -13.99 -20.96
C PHE A 189 -11.67 -14.85 -21.63
N VAL A 190 -11.47 -15.25 -22.88
CA VAL A 190 -12.42 -16.14 -23.60
C VAL A 190 -12.46 -17.52 -22.96
N LYS A 191 -11.29 -18.08 -22.57
CA LYS A 191 -11.24 -19.37 -21.86
C LYS A 191 -11.92 -19.28 -20.50
N TYR A 192 -11.67 -18.21 -19.73
CA TYR A 192 -12.31 -17.98 -18.44
C TYR A 192 -13.82 -17.84 -18.55
N ARG A 193 -14.30 -17.17 -19.61
CA ARG A 193 -15.73 -17.02 -19.90
C ARG A 193 -16.42 -18.36 -20.21
N ARG A 194 -15.74 -19.28 -20.91
CA ARG A 194 -16.28 -20.63 -21.16
C ARG A 194 -16.41 -21.43 -19.87
N ASN A 195 -15.35 -21.47 -19.04
CA ASN A 195 -15.38 -22.18 -17.77
C ASN A 195 -16.42 -21.61 -16.79
N ALA A 196 -16.59 -20.29 -16.75
CA ALA A 196 -17.63 -19.65 -15.93
C ALA A 196 -19.04 -20.05 -16.35
N LYS A 197 -19.27 -20.26 -17.66
CA LYS A 197 -20.56 -20.70 -18.19
C LYS A 197 -20.87 -22.15 -17.81
N GLU A 198 -19.86 -23.03 -17.87
CA GLU A 198 -19.99 -24.43 -17.44
C GLU A 198 -20.33 -24.52 -15.94
N ASN A 199 -19.59 -23.82 -15.07
CA ASN A 199 -19.89 -23.76 -13.63
C ASN A 199 -21.28 -23.21 -13.31
N TRP A 200 -21.80 -22.28 -14.13
CA TRP A 200 -23.15 -21.75 -13.95
C TRP A 200 -24.21 -22.77 -14.35
N ASN A 201 -24.02 -23.46 -15.49
CA ASN A 201 -24.92 -24.53 -15.92
C ASN A 201 -24.98 -25.67 -14.89
N GLU A 202 -23.83 -26.11 -14.37
CA GLU A 202 -23.77 -27.15 -13.33
C GLU A 202 -24.54 -26.76 -12.06
N ARG A 203 -24.48 -25.47 -11.66
CA ARG A 203 -25.27 -24.97 -10.52
C ARG A 203 -26.76 -24.96 -10.80
N GLN A 204 -27.17 -24.56 -12.00
CA GLN A 204 -28.58 -24.60 -12.40
C GLN A 204 -29.12 -26.03 -12.41
N GLU A 205 -28.38 -26.97 -12.99
CA GLU A 205 -28.76 -28.40 -13.00
C GLU A 205 -28.87 -28.97 -11.57
N TYR A 206 -27.96 -28.59 -10.68
CA TYR A 206 -28.01 -29.01 -9.27
C TYR A 206 -29.22 -28.43 -8.52
N GLU A 207 -29.54 -27.15 -8.74
CA GLU A 207 -30.72 -26.50 -8.17
C GLU A 207 -32.03 -27.17 -8.66
N ASP A 208 -32.10 -27.54 -9.93
CA ASP A 208 -33.25 -28.25 -10.50
C ASP A 208 -33.40 -29.67 -9.96
N LEU A 209 -32.30 -30.41 -9.78
CA LEU A 209 -32.30 -31.74 -9.14
C LEU A 209 -32.79 -31.67 -7.69
N ILE A 210 -32.37 -30.64 -6.93
CA ILE A 210 -32.88 -30.42 -5.56
C ILE A 210 -34.37 -30.12 -5.58
N ARG A 211 -34.84 -29.30 -6.52
CA ARG A 211 -36.27 -28.98 -6.67
C ARG A 211 -37.08 -30.24 -6.93
N GLN A 212 -36.65 -31.09 -7.86
CA GLN A 212 -37.31 -32.37 -8.16
C GLN A 212 -37.37 -33.30 -6.94
N LYS A 213 -36.24 -33.53 -6.26
CA LYS A 213 -36.19 -34.37 -5.04
C LYS A 213 -37.08 -33.81 -3.92
N THR A 214 -37.17 -32.49 -3.80
CA THR A 214 -38.01 -31.83 -2.80
C THR A 214 -39.50 -32.00 -3.12
N GLU A 215 -39.88 -31.87 -4.40
CA GLU A 215 -41.26 -32.12 -4.85
C GLU A 215 -41.68 -33.57 -4.64
N GLU A 216 -40.82 -34.54 -4.97
CA GLU A 216 -41.05 -35.96 -4.72
C GLU A 216 -41.23 -36.26 -3.23
N LYS A 217 -40.33 -35.76 -2.38
CA LYS A 217 -40.44 -35.90 -0.91
C LYS A 217 -41.72 -35.26 -0.37
N LYS A 218 -42.16 -34.13 -0.94
CA LYS A 218 -43.42 -33.46 -0.58
C LYS A 218 -44.64 -34.28 -1.03
N ARG A 219 -44.60 -34.90 -2.22
CA ARG A 219 -45.65 -35.82 -2.71
C ARG A 219 -45.76 -37.05 -1.83
N LEU A 220 -44.64 -37.70 -1.49
CA LEU A 220 -44.61 -38.87 -0.59
C LEU A 220 -45.15 -38.53 0.80
N ARG A 221 -44.76 -37.40 1.39
CA ARG A 221 -45.31 -36.93 2.67
C ARG A 221 -46.82 -36.69 2.62
N LYS A 222 -47.35 -36.19 1.50
CA LYS A 222 -48.81 -36.02 1.32
C LYS A 222 -49.52 -37.38 1.26
N LEU A 223 -49.00 -38.33 0.49
CA LEU A 223 -49.55 -39.70 0.39
C LEU A 223 -49.53 -40.42 1.74
N GLN A 224 -48.43 -40.36 2.48
CA GLN A 224 -48.33 -40.93 3.83
C GLN A 224 -49.34 -40.31 4.80
N LYS A 225 -49.50 -38.99 4.77
CA LYS A 225 -50.52 -38.30 5.60
C LYS A 225 -51.94 -38.73 5.24
N GLN A 226 -52.24 -38.93 3.94
CA GLN A 226 -53.54 -39.42 3.50
C GLN A 226 -53.78 -40.87 3.95
N ALA A 227 -52.78 -41.75 3.79
CA ALA A 227 -52.86 -43.13 4.26
C ALA A 227 -53.03 -43.24 5.78
N ALA A 228 -52.28 -42.44 6.55
CA ALA A 228 -52.42 -42.39 8.01
C ALA A 228 -53.81 -41.91 8.45
N LYS A 229 -54.39 -40.91 7.75
CA LYS A 229 -55.76 -40.46 8.01
C LYS A 229 -56.80 -41.54 7.69
N ALA A 230 -56.64 -42.26 6.58
CA ALA A 230 -57.52 -43.37 6.21
C ALA A 230 -57.46 -44.55 7.21
N ASN A 231 -56.27 -44.86 7.72
CA ASN A 231 -56.10 -45.89 8.75
C ASN A 231 -56.67 -45.46 10.10
N GLY A 232 -56.52 -44.18 10.47
CA GLY A 232 -57.09 -43.62 11.71
C GLY A 232 -58.62 -43.70 11.72
N SER A 233 -59.29 -43.31 10.62
CA SER A 233 -60.76 -43.36 10.53
C SER A 233 -61.36 -44.76 10.61
N ASN A 234 -60.61 -45.80 10.24
CA ASN A 234 -61.08 -47.20 10.34
C ASN A 234 -60.98 -47.77 11.75
N ASN A 235 -60.17 -47.18 12.64
CA ASN A 235 -60.05 -47.65 14.02
C ASN A 235 -61.17 -47.07 14.91
N ASP A 236 -61.62 -45.84 14.62
CA ASP A 236 -62.70 -45.19 15.37
C ASP A 236 -64.08 -45.84 15.11
N THR A 237 -64.28 -46.50 13.96
CA THR A 237 -65.55 -47.18 13.61
C THR A 237 -65.71 -48.57 14.22
N ASN A 238 -64.64 -49.25 14.63
CA ASN A 238 -64.71 -50.61 15.20
C ASN A 238 -64.80 -50.66 16.74
N GLY A 239 -64.76 -49.52 17.44
CA GLY A 239 -64.77 -49.44 18.91
C GLY A 239 -66.14 -49.26 19.57
N SER A 240 -67.26 -49.30 18.83
CA SER A 240 -68.60 -48.92 19.36
C SER A 240 -69.66 -50.03 19.39
N LEU A 241 -69.29 -51.30 19.14
CA LEU A 241 -70.17 -52.44 19.44
C LEU A 241 -69.57 -53.30 20.55
N SER A 242 -69.90 -52.98 21.78
CA SER A 242 -69.85 -53.92 22.90
C SER A 242 -71.17 -53.81 23.67
N PRO A 243 -72.02 -54.87 23.65
CA PRO A 243 -73.33 -54.88 24.29
C PRO A 243 -73.29 -55.00 25.81
#